data_AF-A0A147GVW6-F1
#
_entry.id   AF-A0A147GVW6-F1
#
_cell.length_a   1.000
_cell.length_b   1.000
_cell.length_c   1.000
_cell.angle_alpha   90.00
_cell.angle_beta   90.00
_cell.angle_gamma   90.00
#
_symmetry.space_group_name_H-M   'P 1'
#
loop_
_entity.id
_entity.type
_entity.pdbx_description
1 polymer ?
#
loop_
_entity_poly.entity_id
_entity_poly.type
_entity_poly.pdbx_seq_one_letter_code
_entity_poly.pdbx_strand_id
1 'polypeptide(L)'
;MALTIDQLNAASPADAVALLDGTYEHSPWVAEGALAERPFRSLQHLKAALAQAVTHAPAEQQLSLIRMHPELAGKAMESNALTAESTNEQSKAGLTACTPEELARIRELNAAYGQKFGFPFILAVRGPRGTGLAKAEILATFARRLNNHPDYERAEALRNIHRIAEIRLNDKFGVSPELGNQVWDWQEQLAVHSDPGFAEQGQLTVTYLTQAHRACALQISTWMHEVGFDSVEIDAVGNVIGRYEAEGFVTSGGAVPGAPTLLTGSHYDTVRNGGKYDGRLGIFVPMACVKELARQGRRLPFAFEVVGFAEEEGQRYKATFIGSGALTGHFDPAWLDQADADGITMREAMQQAGLKIEDIPKIQRDPARYLGFIEVHIEQGPVLNELNLPLGIVTSINGSVRYIGEIHGMASHAGTTPMDRRRDAACAVAELILAAEQRARRDADSVATVGMLQVPGGSINVVPGLAKFSLDIRAPRDDQRDAVIADVLAALEEICTRRGLRYTLEEAMRASAAPSHPDWQARWEAAVEALGVPLFRMPSGAGHDAMKLHEVMPQAMLFVRGLNGGISHNPLESTTSDDMQLAVLAMQKLLDNLAKEQR
;
A
#
# COMPACT_ATOMS: atom_id res chain seq x y z
N MET A 1 15.12 32.09 -9.43
CA MET A 1 14.02 31.78 -10.36
C MET A 1 13.85 30.26 -10.34
N ALA A 2 12.62 29.76 -10.45
CA ALA A 2 12.39 28.32 -10.57
C ALA A 2 13.02 27.79 -11.86
N LEU A 3 13.68 26.63 -11.77
CA LEU A 3 14.24 25.92 -12.92
C LEU A 3 13.11 25.31 -13.77
N THR A 4 13.31 25.20 -15.07
CA THR A 4 12.41 24.46 -15.97
C THR A 4 13.12 23.30 -16.67
N ILE A 5 12.34 22.32 -17.13
CA ILE A 5 12.89 21.18 -17.88
C ILE A 5 13.49 21.63 -19.22
N ASP A 6 12.88 22.60 -19.89
CA ASP A 6 13.41 23.16 -21.13
C ASP A 6 14.76 23.85 -20.92
N GLN A 7 14.91 24.60 -19.82
CA GLN A 7 16.20 25.20 -19.45
C GLN A 7 17.26 24.13 -19.23
N LEU A 8 16.92 23.06 -18.51
CA LEU A 8 17.85 21.97 -18.26
C LEU A 8 18.24 21.26 -19.57
N ASN A 9 17.28 20.96 -20.45
CA ASN A 9 17.51 20.31 -21.73
C ASN A 9 18.34 21.17 -22.70
N ALA A 10 18.18 22.50 -22.68
CA ALA A 10 18.92 23.42 -23.53
C ALA A 10 20.32 23.77 -23.00
N ALA A 11 20.56 23.60 -21.71
CA ALA A 11 21.84 23.89 -21.07
C ALA A 11 22.97 22.95 -21.55
N SER A 12 24.20 23.47 -21.63
CA SER A 12 25.39 22.65 -21.84
C SER A 12 25.51 21.60 -20.72
N PRO A 13 26.19 20.45 -20.92
CA PRO A 13 26.34 19.45 -19.88
C PRO A 13 26.93 20.00 -18.56
N ALA A 14 27.89 20.93 -18.63
CA ALA A 14 28.48 21.53 -17.45
C ALA A 14 27.49 22.45 -16.71
N ASP A 15 26.78 23.32 -17.44
CA ASP A 15 25.78 24.22 -16.85
C ASP A 15 24.62 23.43 -16.25
N ALA A 16 24.22 22.35 -16.90
CA ALA A 16 23.20 21.44 -16.42
C ALA A 16 23.53 20.79 -15.08
N VAL A 17 24.76 20.29 -14.92
CA VAL A 17 25.24 19.75 -13.65
C VAL A 17 25.23 20.84 -12.58
N ALA A 18 25.69 22.06 -12.92
CA ALA A 18 25.66 23.19 -12.00
C ALA A 18 24.24 23.59 -11.56
N LEU A 19 23.25 23.52 -12.46
CA LEU A 19 21.84 23.78 -12.12
C LEU A 19 21.26 22.74 -11.15
N LEU A 20 21.76 21.49 -11.21
CA LEU A 20 21.35 20.38 -10.35
C LEU A 20 22.23 20.24 -9.09
N ASP A 21 23.22 21.11 -8.90
CA ASP A 21 24.12 21.05 -7.74
C ASP A 21 23.37 21.10 -6.40
N GLY A 22 23.88 20.39 -5.39
CA GLY A 22 23.22 20.24 -4.09
C GLY A 22 22.01 19.30 -4.05
N THR A 23 21.57 18.75 -5.19
CA THR A 23 20.47 17.76 -5.20
C THR A 23 20.89 16.45 -4.52
N TYR A 24 22.07 15.95 -4.86
CA TYR A 24 22.75 14.84 -4.19
C TYR A 24 24.04 15.37 -3.57
N GLU A 25 24.21 15.16 -2.26
CA GLU A 25 25.28 15.78 -1.49
C GLU A 25 26.67 15.49 -2.08
N HIS A 26 27.39 16.54 -2.51
CA HIS A 26 28.74 16.49 -3.07
C HIS A 26 28.97 15.40 -4.14
N SER A 27 27.94 15.08 -4.92
CA SER A 27 27.95 13.94 -5.85
C SER A 27 27.52 14.33 -7.28
N PRO A 28 28.31 15.17 -7.99
CA PRO A 28 27.97 15.66 -9.33
C PRO A 28 27.82 14.53 -10.36
N TRP A 29 28.50 13.40 -10.16
CA TRP A 29 28.41 12.21 -11.01
C TRP A 29 26.98 11.69 -11.17
N VAL A 30 26.09 11.91 -10.19
CA VAL A 30 24.67 11.51 -10.28
C VAL A 30 23.97 12.31 -11.36
N ALA A 31 24.18 13.64 -11.36
CA ALA A 31 23.64 14.51 -12.39
C ALA A 31 24.26 14.19 -13.75
N GLU A 32 25.58 14.03 -13.82
CA GLU A 32 26.31 13.66 -15.04
C GLU A 32 25.77 12.36 -15.66
N GLY A 33 25.56 11.31 -14.85
CA GLY A 33 24.99 10.05 -15.29
C GLY A 33 23.56 10.21 -15.80
N ALA A 34 22.73 10.97 -15.10
CA ALA A 34 21.35 11.22 -15.52
C ALA A 34 21.25 12.02 -16.84
N LEU A 35 22.24 12.86 -17.17
CA LEU A 35 22.22 13.64 -18.41
C LEU A 35 22.26 12.76 -19.67
N ALA A 36 22.64 11.48 -19.55
CA ALA A 36 22.57 10.52 -20.66
C ALA A 36 21.13 10.25 -21.15
N GLU A 37 20.12 10.46 -20.29
CA GLU A 37 18.70 10.23 -20.57
C GLU A 37 18.00 11.47 -21.17
N ARG A 38 18.76 12.47 -21.63
CA ARG A 38 18.22 13.67 -22.27
C ARG A 38 17.66 13.37 -23.67
N PRO A 39 16.63 14.12 -24.11
CA PRO A 39 15.95 15.20 -23.39
C PRO A 39 14.97 14.66 -22.34
N PHE A 40 14.90 15.33 -21.18
CA PHE A 40 13.93 14.97 -20.15
C PHE A 40 12.53 15.43 -20.56
N ARG A 41 11.53 14.55 -20.43
CA ARG A 41 10.14 14.84 -20.79
C ARG A 41 9.35 15.55 -19.69
N SER A 42 9.76 15.36 -18.43
CA SER A 42 9.11 15.93 -17.25
C SER A 42 10.08 15.97 -16.07
N LEU A 43 9.68 16.66 -14.98
CA LEU A 43 10.41 16.61 -13.71
C LEU A 43 10.49 15.18 -13.14
N GLN A 44 9.45 14.37 -13.36
CA GLN A 44 9.44 13.00 -12.85
C GLN A 44 10.37 12.09 -13.65
N HIS A 45 10.49 12.33 -14.96
CA HIS A 45 11.50 11.66 -15.78
C HIS A 45 12.92 12.01 -15.32
N LEU A 46 13.20 13.27 -14.98
CA LEU A 46 14.48 13.68 -14.40
C LEU A 46 14.74 13.00 -13.04
N LYS A 47 13.76 12.98 -12.13
CA LYS A 47 13.88 12.30 -10.84
C LYS A 47 14.19 10.80 -11.00
N ALA A 48 13.51 10.13 -11.93
CA ALA A 48 13.75 8.73 -12.24
C ALA A 48 15.17 8.50 -12.80
N ALA A 49 15.61 9.33 -13.76
CA ALA A 49 16.95 9.24 -14.33
C ALA A 49 18.06 9.44 -13.28
N LEU A 50 17.88 10.40 -12.36
CA LEU A 50 18.80 10.61 -11.24
C LEU A 50 18.84 9.42 -10.28
N ALA A 51 17.69 8.85 -9.93
CA ALA A 51 17.65 7.66 -9.09
C ALA A 51 18.32 6.46 -9.77
N GLN A 52 18.05 6.24 -11.05
CA GLN A 52 18.66 5.17 -11.84
C GLN A 52 20.18 5.34 -11.97
N ALA A 53 20.69 6.56 -12.11
CA ALA A 53 22.13 6.81 -12.12
C ALA A 53 22.80 6.29 -10.83
N VAL A 54 22.14 6.48 -9.66
CA VAL A 54 22.62 5.92 -8.39
C VAL A 54 22.48 4.40 -8.35
N THR A 55 21.32 3.85 -8.74
CA THR A 55 21.06 2.41 -8.71
C THR A 55 22.05 1.62 -9.56
N HIS A 56 22.44 2.14 -10.73
CA HIS A 56 23.41 1.49 -11.63
C HIS A 56 24.88 1.75 -11.25
N ALA A 57 25.16 2.67 -10.33
CA ALA A 57 26.52 2.93 -9.89
C ALA A 57 27.09 1.75 -9.08
N PRO A 58 28.42 1.52 -9.12
CA PRO A 58 29.06 0.52 -8.27
C PRO A 58 28.75 0.72 -6.78
N ALA A 59 28.67 -0.38 -6.02
CA ALA A 59 28.32 -0.33 -4.60
C ALA A 59 29.23 0.60 -3.76
N GLU A 60 30.52 0.73 -4.10
CA GLU A 60 31.43 1.69 -3.45
C GLU A 60 31.03 3.15 -3.71
N GLN A 61 30.57 3.47 -4.91
CA GLN A 61 30.16 4.83 -5.28
C GLN A 61 28.82 5.19 -4.61
N GLN A 62 27.89 4.24 -4.52
CA GLN A 62 26.68 4.37 -3.71
C GLN A 62 27.02 4.59 -2.23
N LEU A 63 27.94 3.81 -1.67
CA LEU A 63 28.37 3.95 -0.29
C LEU A 63 29.09 5.29 -0.04
N SER A 64 29.88 5.77 -1.01
CA SER A 64 30.48 7.09 -0.97
C SER A 64 29.41 8.19 -0.92
N LEU A 65 28.37 8.11 -1.76
CA LEU A 65 27.23 9.02 -1.70
C LEU A 65 26.56 9.05 -0.32
N ILE A 66 26.34 7.88 0.30
CA ILE A 66 25.76 7.81 1.66
C ILE A 66 26.69 8.50 2.67
N ARG A 67 28.01 8.26 2.58
CA ARG A 67 29.00 8.87 3.50
C ARG A 67 29.18 10.37 3.33
N MET A 68 28.85 10.93 2.16
CA MET A 68 28.91 12.37 1.93
C MET A 68 27.77 13.13 2.62
N HIS A 69 26.68 12.44 2.98
CA HIS A 69 25.58 13.08 3.69
C HIS A 69 25.96 13.35 5.15
N PRO A 70 25.63 14.53 5.69
CA PRO A 70 25.97 14.86 7.07
C PRO A 70 25.14 14.05 8.07
N GLU A 71 25.74 13.76 9.23
CA GLU A 71 25.03 13.16 10.36
C GLU A 71 23.90 14.10 10.88
N LEU A 72 22.77 13.50 11.26
CA LEU A 72 21.70 14.22 11.94
C LEU A 72 22.18 14.72 13.30
N ALA A 73 22.02 16.02 13.54
CA ALA A 73 22.52 16.74 14.71
C ALA A 73 24.00 16.41 15.06
N GLY A 74 24.81 16.14 14.04
CA GLY A 74 26.22 15.78 14.20
C GLY A 74 27.15 16.98 14.35
N LYS A 75 28.46 16.71 14.42
CA LYS A 75 29.50 17.74 14.62
C LYS A 75 29.48 18.86 13.58
N ALA A 76 29.07 18.56 12.34
CA ALA A 76 28.93 19.54 11.28
C ALA A 76 27.84 20.59 11.56
N MET A 77 26.79 20.23 12.30
CA MET A 77 25.77 21.16 12.76
C MET A 77 26.32 22.08 13.87
N GLU A 78 27.10 21.51 14.80
CA GLU A 78 27.74 22.26 15.90
C GLU A 78 28.80 23.26 15.38
N SER A 79 29.47 22.94 14.27
CA SER A 79 30.50 23.78 13.65
C SER A 79 30.00 24.69 12.53
N ASN A 80 28.68 24.76 12.26
CA ASN A 80 28.08 25.49 11.13
C ASN A 80 28.68 25.11 9.76
N ALA A 81 29.08 23.85 9.58
CA ALA A 81 29.72 23.35 8.35
C ALA A 81 28.76 22.56 7.44
N LEU A 82 27.45 22.58 7.73
CA LEU A 82 26.42 21.98 6.88
C LEU A 82 26.22 22.78 5.59
N THR A 83 25.82 22.11 4.51
CA THR A 83 25.31 22.78 3.31
C THR A 83 24.03 23.57 3.62
N ALA A 84 23.70 24.54 2.76
CA ALA A 84 22.52 25.39 2.95
C ALA A 84 21.23 24.55 2.94
N GLU A 85 21.18 23.54 2.06
CA GLU A 85 20.12 22.56 1.93
C GLU A 85 19.97 21.74 3.22
N SER A 86 21.05 21.13 3.72
CA SER A 86 21.01 20.32 4.94
C SER A 86 20.65 21.15 6.18
N THR A 87 21.08 22.42 6.26
CA THR A 87 20.75 23.33 7.36
C THR A 87 19.26 23.61 7.41
N ASN A 88 18.64 23.87 6.24
CA ASN A 88 17.20 24.13 6.12
C ASN A 88 16.38 22.89 6.53
N GLU A 89 16.78 21.71 6.07
CA GLU A 89 16.10 20.44 6.37
C GLU A 89 16.12 20.11 7.86
N GLN A 90 17.29 20.16 8.52
CA GLN A 90 17.40 19.85 9.95
C GLN A 90 16.73 20.91 10.84
N SER A 91 16.75 22.18 10.43
CA SER A 91 16.02 23.25 11.12
C SER A 91 14.51 23.02 11.10
N LYS A 92 13.94 22.62 9.94
CA LYS A 92 12.51 22.34 9.80
C LYS A 92 12.04 21.18 10.68
N ALA A 93 12.89 20.19 10.92
CA ALA A 93 12.62 19.08 11.83
C ALA A 93 12.85 19.42 13.32
N GLY A 94 13.22 20.67 13.63
CA GLY A 94 13.47 21.12 15.00
C GLY A 94 14.72 20.53 15.65
N LEU A 95 15.62 19.90 14.88
CA LEU A 95 16.85 19.27 15.39
C LEU A 95 17.88 20.28 15.90
N THR A 96 17.77 21.54 15.46
CA THR A 96 18.57 22.67 15.98
C THR A 96 18.12 23.13 17.37
N ALA A 97 17.00 22.61 17.89
CA ALA A 97 16.42 22.92 19.19
C ALA A 97 16.23 21.66 20.06
N CYS A 98 17.18 20.72 20.00
CA CYS A 98 17.18 19.53 20.86
C CYS A 98 17.53 19.88 22.31
N THR A 99 16.92 19.18 23.28
CA THR A 99 17.35 19.22 24.68
C THR A 99 18.70 18.50 24.85
N PRO A 100 19.43 18.72 25.95
CA PRO A 100 20.68 18.00 26.23
C PRO A 100 20.51 16.48 26.22
N GLU A 101 19.39 15.96 26.73
CA GLU A 101 19.08 14.53 26.78
C GLU A 101 18.80 13.98 25.38
N GLU A 102 18.02 14.68 24.56
CA GLU A 102 17.76 14.31 23.17
C GLU A 102 19.06 14.28 22.37
N LEU A 103 19.92 15.31 22.52
CA LEU A 103 21.20 15.36 21.83
C LEU A 103 22.15 14.24 22.28
N ALA A 104 22.18 13.92 23.58
CA ALA A 104 22.94 12.79 24.11
C ALA A 104 22.47 11.46 23.50
N ARG A 105 21.14 11.27 23.38
CA ARG A 105 20.57 10.08 22.76
C ARG A 105 20.89 9.98 21.27
N ILE A 106 20.81 11.08 20.52
CA ILE A 106 21.19 11.12 19.10
C ILE A 106 22.67 10.74 18.94
N ARG A 107 23.56 11.27 19.79
CA ARG A 107 25.00 10.95 19.76
C ARG A 107 25.27 9.47 20.02
N GLU A 108 24.58 8.87 21.00
CA GLU A 108 24.67 7.44 21.29
C GLU A 108 24.25 6.61 20.07
N LEU A 109 23.12 6.95 19.46
CA LEU A 109 22.60 6.27 18.27
C LEU A 109 23.52 6.44 17.06
N ASN A 110 24.05 7.65 16.79
CA ASN A 110 25.03 7.90 15.74
C ASN A 110 26.28 7.03 15.93
N ALA A 111 26.81 6.94 17.16
CA ALA A 111 27.98 6.11 17.45
C ALA A 111 27.71 4.62 17.20
N ALA A 112 26.58 4.09 17.72
CA ALA A 112 26.20 2.69 17.52
C ALA A 112 25.95 2.36 16.04
N TYR A 113 25.30 3.26 15.32
CA TYR A 113 24.98 3.10 13.91
C TYR A 113 26.24 3.15 13.04
N GLY A 114 27.12 4.13 13.27
CA GLY A 114 28.41 4.22 12.59
C GLY A 114 29.28 3.00 12.83
N GLN A 115 29.29 2.47 14.06
CA GLN A 115 30.00 1.23 14.40
C GLN A 115 29.43 0.01 13.66
N LYS A 116 28.10 -0.11 13.56
CA LYS A 116 27.44 -1.28 12.96
C LYS A 116 27.52 -1.26 11.43
N PHE A 117 27.28 -0.12 10.81
CA PHE A 117 27.05 -0.02 9.36
C PHE A 117 28.21 0.66 8.60
N GLY A 118 29.06 1.45 9.27
CA GLY A 118 30.20 2.12 8.64
C GLY A 118 29.84 3.30 7.72
N PHE A 119 28.64 3.86 7.90
CA PHE A 119 28.14 5.06 7.23
C PHE A 119 27.12 5.78 8.13
N PRO A 120 26.82 7.08 7.91
CA PRO A 120 25.91 7.86 8.76
C PRO A 120 24.45 7.43 8.58
N PHE A 121 23.63 7.62 9.62
CA PHE A 121 22.18 7.40 9.54
C PHE A 121 21.51 8.46 8.67
N ILE A 122 20.83 8.01 7.61
CA ILE A 122 20.13 8.90 6.69
C ILE A 122 18.62 8.76 6.83
N LEU A 123 17.96 9.91 7.03
CA LEU A 123 16.50 10.03 7.09
C LEU A 123 16.08 11.30 6.38
N ALA A 124 15.05 11.22 5.53
CA ALA A 124 14.42 12.40 4.95
C ALA A 124 13.59 13.12 6.02
N VAL A 125 14.23 13.97 6.83
CA VAL A 125 13.63 14.59 8.04
C VAL A 125 12.45 15.52 7.77
N ARG A 126 12.26 15.98 6.53
CA ARG A 126 11.03 16.71 6.12
C ARG A 126 9.79 15.80 6.06
N GLY A 127 9.98 14.48 6.13
CA GLY A 127 8.90 13.50 6.26
C GLY A 127 8.05 13.31 5.01
N PRO A 128 7.01 12.44 5.10
CA PRO A 128 6.12 12.12 3.98
C PRO A 128 5.37 13.35 3.46
N ARG A 129 4.92 14.23 4.38
CA ARG A 129 4.16 15.45 4.10
C ARG A 129 5.01 16.66 3.69
N GLY A 130 6.33 16.62 3.91
CA GLY A 130 7.27 17.69 3.58
C GLY A 130 7.41 18.82 4.61
N THR A 131 6.69 18.73 5.74
CA THR A 131 6.61 19.73 6.82
C THR A 131 7.58 19.49 7.98
N GLY A 132 8.28 18.35 8.03
CA GLY A 132 9.13 17.95 9.16
C GLY A 132 8.53 16.79 9.96
N LEU A 133 9.36 15.80 10.29
CA LEU A 133 9.04 14.75 11.26
C LEU A 133 9.23 15.28 12.69
N ALA A 134 8.43 14.80 13.64
CA ALA A 134 8.66 15.10 15.04
C ALA A 134 9.95 14.42 15.54
N LYS A 135 10.65 15.06 16.48
CA LYS A 135 11.89 14.52 17.06
C LYS A 135 11.73 13.10 17.62
N ALA A 136 10.59 12.81 18.25
CA ALA A 136 10.27 11.49 18.77
C ALA A 136 10.19 10.44 17.65
N GLU A 137 9.59 10.77 16.51
CA GLU A 137 9.50 9.88 15.34
C GLU A 137 10.88 9.62 14.72
N ILE A 138 11.73 10.65 14.65
CA ILE A 138 13.12 10.53 14.17
C ILE A 138 13.90 9.56 15.08
N LEU A 139 13.85 9.76 16.40
CA LEU A 139 14.53 8.91 17.38
C LEU A 139 14.00 7.46 17.35
N ALA A 140 12.69 7.26 17.27
CA ALA A 140 12.09 5.94 17.18
C ALA A 140 12.49 5.23 15.88
N THR A 141 12.50 5.95 14.75
CA THR A 141 12.95 5.42 13.46
C THR A 141 14.42 5.03 13.49
N PHE A 142 15.26 5.87 14.10
CA PHE A 142 16.69 5.62 14.26
C PHE A 142 16.93 4.35 15.10
N ALA A 143 16.31 4.27 16.28
CA ALA A 143 16.43 3.10 17.15
C ALA A 143 15.93 1.81 16.48
N ARG A 144 14.81 1.88 15.73
CA ARG A 144 14.27 0.73 14.97
C ARG A 144 15.24 0.27 13.89
N ARG A 145 15.73 1.19 13.05
CA ARG A 145 16.62 0.89 11.92
C ARG A 145 18.00 0.40 12.34
N LEU A 146 18.45 0.71 13.56
CA LEU A 146 19.66 0.12 14.13
C LEU A 146 19.61 -1.42 14.19
N ASN A 147 18.43 -2.02 14.22
CA ASN A 147 18.26 -3.48 14.23
C ASN A 147 18.30 -4.12 12.84
N ASN A 148 18.30 -3.34 11.76
CA ASN A 148 18.27 -3.86 10.39
C ASN A 148 19.55 -4.65 10.03
N HIS A 149 19.41 -5.54 9.05
CA HIS A 149 20.57 -6.16 8.38
C HIS A 149 21.33 -5.10 7.57
N PRO A 150 22.68 -5.13 7.51
CA PRO A 150 23.47 -4.12 6.80
C PRO A 150 23.07 -3.90 5.33
N ASP A 151 22.75 -4.97 4.60
CA ASP A 151 22.34 -4.85 3.19
C ASP A 151 21.01 -4.11 3.02
N TYR A 152 20.02 -4.42 3.87
CA TYR A 152 18.74 -3.74 3.87
C TYR A 152 18.90 -2.27 4.26
N GLU A 153 19.72 -1.99 5.29
CA GLU A 153 19.92 -0.64 5.80
C GLU A 153 20.64 0.27 4.79
N ARG A 154 21.59 -0.26 4.02
CA ARG A 154 22.22 0.47 2.92
C ARG A 154 21.17 0.88 1.86
N ALA A 155 20.29 -0.04 1.47
CA ALA A 155 19.24 0.25 0.50
C ALA A 155 18.24 1.28 1.07
N GLU A 156 17.89 1.18 2.36
CA GLU A 156 17.02 2.13 3.04
C GLU A 156 17.63 3.54 3.13
N ALA A 157 18.95 3.65 3.36
CA ALA A 157 19.65 4.91 3.32
C ALA A 157 19.58 5.57 1.93
N LEU A 158 19.80 4.80 0.85
CA LEU A 158 19.66 5.31 -0.53
C LEU A 158 18.23 5.78 -0.83
N ARG A 159 17.20 5.04 -0.41
CA ARG A 159 15.79 5.48 -0.55
C ARG A 159 15.52 6.81 0.15
N ASN A 160 16.09 7.01 1.34
CA ASN A 160 15.98 8.29 2.03
C ASN A 160 16.73 9.42 1.30
N ILE A 161 17.88 9.14 0.68
CA ILE A 161 18.59 10.10 -0.17
C ILE A 161 17.75 10.47 -1.39
N HIS A 162 17.10 9.50 -2.05
CA HIS A 162 16.19 9.79 -3.16
C HIS A 162 15.01 10.68 -2.74
N ARG A 163 14.45 10.44 -1.55
CA ARG A 163 13.40 11.30 -0.99
C ARG A 163 13.91 12.73 -0.72
N ILE A 164 15.12 12.87 -0.17
CA ILE A 164 15.76 14.19 0.03
C ILE A 164 15.95 14.89 -1.32
N ALA A 165 16.51 14.19 -2.31
CA ALA A 165 16.73 14.72 -3.65
C ALA A 165 15.43 15.15 -4.33
N GLU A 166 14.35 14.37 -4.20
CA GLU A 166 13.02 14.72 -4.71
C GLU A 166 12.52 16.05 -4.13
N ILE A 167 12.64 16.22 -2.81
CA ILE A 167 12.21 17.44 -2.13
C ILE A 167 13.06 18.64 -2.57
N ARG A 168 14.38 18.48 -2.69
CA ARG A 168 15.28 19.53 -3.17
C ARG A 168 14.99 19.92 -4.62
N LEU A 169 14.67 18.94 -5.47
CA LEU A 169 14.25 19.20 -6.85
C LEU A 169 12.92 19.96 -6.90
N ASN A 170 11.93 19.57 -6.09
CA ASN A 170 10.68 20.32 -5.98
C ASN A 170 10.94 21.79 -5.63
N ASP A 171 11.80 22.07 -4.64
CA ASP A 171 12.17 23.43 -4.25
C ASP A 171 12.88 24.18 -5.41
N LYS A 172 13.82 23.54 -6.12
CA LYS A 172 14.52 24.14 -7.28
C LYS A 172 13.59 24.46 -8.46
N PHE A 173 12.59 23.61 -8.72
CA PHE A 173 11.61 23.77 -9.79
C PHE A 173 10.37 24.56 -9.35
N GLY A 174 10.29 24.99 -8.08
CA GLY A 174 9.13 25.70 -7.54
C GLY A 174 7.84 24.88 -7.56
N VAL A 175 7.95 23.55 -7.44
CA VAL A 175 6.82 22.61 -7.46
C VAL A 175 6.45 22.23 -6.03
N SER A 176 5.15 22.19 -5.73
CA SER A 176 4.60 21.68 -4.48
C SER A 176 3.52 20.64 -4.78
N PRO A 177 3.48 19.49 -4.08
CA PRO A 177 2.45 18.47 -4.28
C PRO A 177 1.13 18.88 -3.60
N GLU A 178 0.48 19.96 -4.05
CA GLU A 178 -0.69 20.54 -3.40
C GLU A 178 -1.88 19.58 -3.30
N LEU A 179 -2.18 18.82 -4.36
CA LEU A 179 -3.26 17.83 -4.35
C LEU A 179 -2.89 16.64 -3.47
N GLY A 180 -1.64 16.18 -3.55
CA GLY A 180 -1.15 15.11 -2.69
C GLY A 180 -1.15 15.48 -1.21
N ASN A 181 -0.80 16.73 -0.89
CA ASN A 181 -0.90 17.30 0.45
C ASN A 181 -2.34 17.25 0.97
N GLN A 182 -3.31 17.61 0.13
CA GLN A 182 -4.72 17.56 0.51
C GLN A 182 -5.18 16.11 0.77
N VAL A 183 -4.81 15.17 -0.09
CA VAL A 183 -5.11 13.74 0.09
C VAL A 183 -4.48 13.19 1.36
N TRP A 184 -3.26 13.61 1.68
CA TRP A 184 -2.60 13.26 2.92
C TRP A 184 -3.33 13.84 4.14
N ASP A 185 -3.67 15.14 4.10
CA ASP A 185 -4.32 15.85 5.19
C ASP A 185 -5.71 15.27 5.51
N TRP A 186 -6.48 14.83 4.50
CA TRP A 186 -7.77 14.15 4.71
C TRP A 186 -7.63 12.82 5.45
N GLN A 187 -6.63 12.01 5.09
CA GLN A 187 -6.40 10.70 5.73
C GLN A 187 -5.98 10.86 7.18
N GLU A 188 -5.12 11.82 7.48
CA GLU A 188 -4.73 12.16 8.86
C GLU A 188 -5.90 12.69 9.68
N GLN A 189 -6.74 13.55 9.08
CA GLN A 189 -7.94 14.07 9.75
C GLN A 189 -9.00 13.00 9.97
N LEU A 190 -9.09 11.99 9.10
CA LEU A 190 -10.01 10.86 9.29
C LEU A 190 -9.49 9.89 10.36
N ALA A 191 -8.17 9.70 10.44
CA ALA A 191 -7.50 8.82 11.41
C ALA A 191 -7.65 9.23 12.87
N VAL A 192 -8.26 10.38 13.17
CA VAL A 192 -8.62 10.78 14.54
C VAL A 192 -9.74 9.92 15.12
N HIS A 193 -10.57 9.30 14.27
CA HIS A 193 -11.62 8.38 14.71
C HIS A 193 -11.03 6.99 14.90
N SER A 194 -11.11 6.48 16.12
CA SER A 194 -10.65 5.15 16.48
C SER A 194 -11.56 4.54 17.55
N ASP A 195 -11.71 3.22 17.51
CA ASP A 195 -12.56 2.46 18.42
C ASP A 195 -12.03 2.57 19.86
N PRO A 196 -12.93 2.64 20.86
CA PRO A 196 -12.55 2.62 22.27
C PRO A 196 -11.70 1.41 22.63
N GLY A 197 -10.73 1.58 23.53
CA GLY A 197 -9.72 0.59 23.88
C GLY A 197 -8.46 0.68 23.01
N PHE A 198 -8.57 1.16 21.77
CA PHE A 198 -7.44 1.42 20.86
C PHE A 198 -7.08 2.91 20.84
N ALA A 199 -8.09 3.78 20.78
CA ALA A 199 -7.92 5.24 20.75
C ALA A 199 -7.05 5.77 21.90
N GLU A 200 -7.29 5.29 23.13
CA GLU A 200 -6.56 5.73 24.34
C GLU A 200 -5.08 5.31 24.33
N GLN A 201 -4.74 4.31 23.50
CA GLN A 201 -3.37 3.84 23.29
C GLN A 201 -2.68 4.55 22.10
N GLY A 202 -3.37 5.50 21.45
CA GLY A 202 -2.89 6.14 20.22
C GLY A 202 -2.90 5.21 19.01
N GLN A 203 -3.71 4.15 19.05
CA GLN A 203 -3.83 3.16 17.98
C GLN A 203 -5.04 3.48 17.10
N LEU A 204 -4.92 3.23 15.80
CA LEU A 204 -6.01 3.40 14.83
C LEU A 204 -6.73 2.08 14.62
N THR A 205 -8.02 2.04 14.93
CA THR A 205 -8.90 0.88 14.68
C THR A 205 -10.28 1.40 14.34
N VAL A 206 -10.80 1.07 13.16
CA VAL A 206 -12.13 1.47 12.75
C VAL A 206 -12.85 0.25 12.21
N THR A 207 -13.70 -0.37 13.04
CA THR A 207 -14.40 -1.60 12.66
C THR A 207 -15.87 -1.36 12.32
N TYR A 208 -16.45 -2.21 11.47
CA TYR A 208 -17.77 -2.00 10.87
C TYR A 208 -18.87 -1.55 11.86
N LEU A 209 -19.52 -0.42 11.58
CA LEU A 209 -20.64 0.17 12.33
C LEU A 209 -20.41 0.46 13.82
N THR A 210 -19.16 0.54 14.26
CA THR A 210 -18.86 1.19 15.55
C THR A 210 -19.11 2.70 15.47
N GLN A 211 -18.97 3.39 16.60
CA GLN A 211 -19.05 4.85 16.62
C GLN A 211 -17.96 5.50 15.76
N ALA A 212 -16.73 4.98 15.78
CA ALA A 212 -15.63 5.51 14.97
C ALA A 212 -15.91 5.33 13.48
N HIS A 213 -16.40 4.16 13.08
CA HIS A 213 -16.77 3.86 11.70
C HIS A 213 -17.86 4.77 11.16
N ARG A 214 -18.94 4.96 11.92
CA ARG A 214 -20.00 5.92 11.58
C ARG A 214 -19.51 7.37 11.51
N ALA A 215 -18.57 7.75 12.38
CA ALA A 215 -17.97 9.08 12.36
C ALA A 215 -17.11 9.30 11.10
N CYS A 216 -16.33 8.28 10.70
CA CYS A 216 -15.64 8.28 9.41
C CYS A 216 -16.60 8.45 8.25
N ALA A 217 -17.68 7.65 8.20
CA ALA A 217 -18.66 7.70 7.13
C ALA A 217 -19.30 9.09 6.97
N LEU A 218 -19.69 9.70 8.10
CA LEU A 218 -20.26 11.06 8.12
C LEU A 218 -19.26 12.12 7.66
N GLN A 219 -18.00 12.02 8.08
CA GLN A 219 -16.96 12.98 7.70
C GLN A 219 -16.60 12.87 6.21
N ILE A 220 -16.49 11.65 5.68
CA ILE A 220 -16.31 11.41 4.24
C ILE A 220 -17.49 12.00 3.46
N SER A 221 -18.73 11.74 3.89
CA SER A 221 -19.93 12.29 3.24
C SER A 221 -19.93 13.82 3.23
N THR A 222 -19.55 14.44 4.35
CA THR A 222 -19.42 15.91 4.45
C THR A 222 -18.39 16.44 3.45
N TRP A 223 -17.20 15.84 3.41
CA TRP A 223 -16.16 16.25 2.47
C TRP A 223 -16.54 16.00 1.01
N MET A 224 -17.28 14.93 0.69
CA MET A 224 -17.82 14.72 -0.65
C MET A 224 -18.74 15.89 -1.07
N HIS A 225 -19.61 16.37 -0.19
CA HIS A 225 -20.39 17.58 -0.51
C HIS A 225 -19.49 18.80 -0.73
N GLU A 226 -18.49 19.02 0.12
CA GLU A 226 -17.59 20.18 0.04
C GLU A 226 -16.74 20.20 -1.24
N VAL A 227 -16.32 19.05 -1.75
CA VAL A 227 -15.51 18.97 -2.99
C VAL A 227 -16.35 19.05 -4.26
N GLY A 228 -17.69 19.07 -4.15
CA GLY A 228 -18.58 19.36 -5.28
C GLY A 228 -19.21 18.16 -5.96
N PHE A 229 -19.39 17.04 -5.26
CA PHE A 229 -20.30 15.98 -5.73
C PHE A 229 -21.74 16.50 -5.78
N ASP A 230 -22.49 16.13 -6.83
CA ASP A 230 -23.86 16.59 -7.06
C ASP A 230 -24.87 15.88 -6.13
N SER A 231 -24.59 14.62 -5.77
CA SER A 231 -25.32 13.88 -4.73
C SER A 231 -24.37 13.07 -3.87
N VAL A 232 -24.69 12.96 -2.57
CA VAL A 232 -23.98 12.11 -1.63
C VAL A 232 -25.00 11.36 -0.78
N GLU A 233 -24.78 10.06 -0.57
CA GLU A 233 -25.62 9.23 0.28
C GLU A 233 -24.79 8.22 1.10
N ILE A 234 -25.37 7.77 2.21
CA ILE A 234 -24.88 6.59 2.93
C ILE A 234 -25.93 5.50 2.75
N ASP A 235 -25.56 4.39 2.10
CA ASP A 235 -26.50 3.33 1.73
C ASP A 235 -26.84 2.38 2.89
N ALA A 236 -27.68 1.37 2.61
CA ALA A 236 -28.17 0.44 3.61
C ALA A 236 -27.11 -0.47 4.24
N VAL A 237 -25.91 -0.60 3.66
CA VAL A 237 -24.78 -1.30 4.30
C VAL A 237 -23.72 -0.33 4.82
N GLY A 238 -23.93 0.97 4.71
CA GLY A 238 -23.04 2.00 5.22
C GLY A 238 -21.97 2.46 4.22
N ASN A 239 -22.07 2.11 2.94
CA ASN A 239 -21.16 2.68 1.94
C ASN A 239 -21.43 4.18 1.82
N VAL A 240 -20.38 4.98 1.69
CA VAL A 240 -20.50 6.42 1.42
C VAL A 240 -20.33 6.66 -0.07
N ILE A 241 -21.37 7.13 -0.74
CA ILE A 241 -21.39 7.24 -2.20
C ILE A 241 -21.47 8.71 -2.58
N GLY A 242 -20.47 9.20 -3.31
CA GLY A 242 -20.47 10.51 -3.95
C GLY A 242 -20.60 10.36 -5.45
N ARG A 243 -21.57 11.06 -6.07
CA ARG A 243 -21.78 11.02 -7.53
C ARG A 243 -21.62 12.41 -8.16
N TYR A 244 -20.72 12.49 -9.14
CA TYR A 244 -20.48 13.67 -9.96
C TYR A 244 -21.08 13.43 -11.35
N GLU A 245 -22.08 14.21 -11.72
CA GLU A 245 -22.90 13.94 -12.88
C GLU A 245 -22.23 14.31 -14.20
N ALA A 246 -22.67 13.65 -15.27
CA ALA A 246 -22.13 13.85 -16.62
C ALA A 246 -22.48 15.24 -17.20
N GLU A 247 -21.84 15.57 -18.32
CA GLU A 247 -22.21 16.70 -19.16
C GLU A 247 -23.69 16.62 -19.57
N GLY A 248 -24.39 17.76 -19.54
CA GLY A 248 -25.85 17.83 -19.76
C GLY A 248 -26.70 17.69 -18.50
N PHE A 249 -26.09 17.49 -17.33
CA PHE A 249 -26.80 17.53 -16.05
C PHE A 249 -27.42 18.90 -15.77
N VAL A 250 -28.68 18.89 -15.33
CA VAL A 250 -29.40 20.07 -14.85
C VAL A 250 -29.86 19.76 -13.44
N THR A 251 -29.58 20.65 -12.49
CA THR A 251 -29.83 20.46 -11.04
C THR A 251 -31.28 20.13 -10.67
N SER A 252 -32.24 20.34 -11.58
CA SER A 252 -33.66 20.03 -11.42
C SER A 252 -34.14 18.75 -12.14
N GLY A 253 -33.26 18.02 -12.85
CA GLY A 253 -33.64 16.93 -13.76
C GLY A 253 -33.26 15.50 -13.36
N GLY A 254 -32.52 15.31 -12.26
CA GLY A 254 -31.94 14.00 -11.90
C GLY A 254 -30.77 13.60 -12.81
N ALA A 255 -30.29 12.35 -12.69
CA ALA A 255 -29.16 11.84 -13.47
C ALA A 255 -29.38 11.99 -14.99
N VAL A 256 -28.31 12.25 -15.75
CA VAL A 256 -28.40 12.40 -17.21
C VAL A 256 -28.87 11.08 -17.85
N PRO A 257 -30.02 11.05 -18.53
CA PRO A 257 -30.55 9.81 -19.10
C PRO A 257 -29.56 9.19 -20.10
N GLY A 258 -29.24 7.91 -19.91
CA GLY A 258 -28.38 7.14 -20.81
C GLY A 258 -26.87 7.41 -20.70
N ALA A 259 -26.43 8.36 -19.86
CA ALA A 259 -25.00 8.55 -19.62
C ALA A 259 -24.43 7.37 -18.80
N PRO A 260 -23.34 6.72 -19.26
CA PRO A 260 -22.71 5.67 -18.50
C PRO A 260 -21.98 6.25 -17.27
N THR A 261 -21.65 5.40 -16.31
CA THR A 261 -20.92 5.78 -15.09
C THR A 261 -19.57 5.09 -15.03
N LEU A 262 -18.51 5.82 -14.69
CA LEU A 262 -17.26 5.23 -14.23
C LEU A 262 -17.32 5.12 -12.70
N LEU A 263 -17.17 3.90 -12.19
CA LEU A 263 -17.12 3.63 -10.75
C LEU A 263 -15.66 3.65 -10.28
N THR A 264 -15.44 4.20 -9.09
CA THR A 264 -14.18 4.12 -8.37
C THR A 264 -14.44 4.11 -6.88
N GLY A 265 -13.44 3.76 -6.08
CA GLY A 265 -13.61 3.66 -4.64
C GLY A 265 -12.63 2.70 -4.02
N SER A 266 -12.72 2.61 -2.71
CA SER A 266 -12.05 1.63 -1.85
C SER A 266 -12.67 1.73 -0.45
N HIS A 267 -12.10 1.12 0.57
CA HIS A 267 -12.71 1.00 1.89
C HIS A 267 -12.22 2.05 2.90
N TYR A 268 -12.96 2.25 4.00
CA TYR A 268 -12.60 3.20 5.07
C TYR A 268 -12.48 2.58 6.48
N ASP A 269 -12.91 1.32 6.64
CA ASP A 269 -12.59 0.51 7.80
C ASP A 269 -11.11 0.14 7.83
N THR A 270 -10.63 -0.34 8.97
CA THR A 270 -9.23 -0.73 9.13
C THR A 270 -9.12 -2.03 9.92
N VAL A 271 -7.99 -2.73 9.75
CA VAL A 271 -7.54 -3.69 10.77
C VAL A 271 -7.35 -3.04 12.15
N ARG A 272 -7.27 -3.87 13.18
CA ARG A 272 -6.91 -3.41 14.52
C ARG A 272 -5.47 -2.90 14.55
N ASN A 273 -5.30 -1.69 15.09
CA ASN A 273 -4.01 -0.98 15.12
C ASN A 273 -3.36 -0.88 13.73
N GLY A 274 -4.20 -0.57 12.72
CA GLY A 274 -3.79 -0.45 11.33
C GLY A 274 -3.11 0.87 11.00
N GLY A 275 -2.80 1.03 9.72
CA GLY A 275 -2.29 2.27 9.15
C GLY A 275 -3.40 3.24 8.75
N LYS A 276 -3.00 4.42 8.26
CA LYS A 276 -3.91 5.53 7.95
C LYS A 276 -4.34 5.59 6.49
N TYR A 277 -3.70 4.80 5.60
CA TYR A 277 -3.76 4.97 4.15
C TYR A 277 -4.37 3.77 3.42
N ASP A 278 -4.27 2.57 4.02
CA ASP A 278 -4.97 1.37 3.59
C ASP A 278 -6.47 1.63 3.35
N GLY A 279 -6.98 1.27 2.18
CA GLY A 279 -8.32 1.62 1.67
C GLY A 279 -8.53 3.11 1.38
N ARG A 280 -8.34 3.95 2.39
CA ARG A 280 -8.72 5.38 2.39
C ARG A 280 -8.11 6.17 1.24
N LEU A 281 -6.90 5.82 0.80
CA LEU A 281 -6.25 6.43 -0.35
C LEU A 281 -7.13 6.35 -1.61
N GLY A 282 -7.79 5.20 -1.83
CA GLY A 282 -8.68 4.95 -2.96
C GLY A 282 -9.98 5.73 -2.95
N ILE A 283 -10.33 6.34 -1.82
CA ILE A 283 -11.45 7.27 -1.68
C ILE A 283 -10.98 8.71 -1.96
N PHE A 284 -9.85 9.11 -1.36
CA PHE A 284 -9.44 10.51 -1.38
C PHE A 284 -8.76 10.94 -2.68
N VAL A 285 -8.09 10.04 -3.40
CA VAL A 285 -7.53 10.33 -4.74
C VAL A 285 -8.63 10.74 -5.74
N PRO A 286 -9.73 9.99 -5.92
CA PRO A 286 -10.80 10.43 -6.81
C PRO A 286 -11.58 11.64 -6.27
N MET A 287 -11.71 11.82 -4.95
CA MET A 287 -12.27 13.07 -4.39
C MET A 287 -11.46 14.31 -4.79
N ALA A 288 -10.12 14.23 -4.79
CA ALA A 288 -9.28 15.32 -5.27
C ALA A 288 -9.49 15.60 -6.77
N CYS A 289 -9.75 14.58 -7.59
CA CYS A 289 -10.09 14.75 -8.99
C CYS A 289 -11.42 15.48 -9.17
N VAL A 290 -12.46 15.10 -8.41
CA VAL A 290 -13.77 15.77 -8.43
C VAL A 290 -13.65 17.22 -7.98
N LYS A 291 -12.87 17.49 -6.93
CA LYS A 291 -12.60 18.86 -6.48
C LYS A 291 -12.07 19.74 -7.62
N GLU A 292 -11.10 19.23 -8.38
CA GLU A 292 -10.53 19.98 -9.51
C GLU A 292 -11.50 20.12 -10.69
N LEU A 293 -12.28 19.09 -11.01
CA LEU A 293 -13.34 19.17 -12.02
C LEU A 293 -14.38 20.23 -11.64
N ALA A 294 -14.86 20.22 -10.39
CA ALA A 294 -15.80 21.19 -9.86
C ALA A 294 -15.23 22.62 -9.86
N ARG A 295 -13.98 22.79 -9.39
CA ARG A 295 -13.28 24.09 -9.39
C ARG A 295 -13.14 24.68 -10.80
N GLN A 296 -12.96 23.83 -11.81
CA GLN A 296 -12.86 24.22 -13.21
C GLN A 296 -14.22 24.41 -13.90
N GLY A 297 -15.33 24.06 -13.23
CA GLY A 297 -16.66 24.02 -13.84
C GLY A 297 -16.77 23.00 -14.99
N ARG A 298 -15.93 21.96 -14.98
CA ARG A 298 -15.78 21.00 -16.09
C ARG A 298 -16.51 19.70 -15.80
N ARG A 299 -17.44 19.30 -16.67
CA ARG A 299 -18.08 17.98 -16.63
C ARG A 299 -17.41 16.99 -17.60
N LEU A 300 -17.55 15.71 -17.31
CA LEU A 300 -17.10 14.59 -18.16
C LEU A 300 -18.28 14.08 -19.00
N PRO A 301 -18.06 13.39 -20.14
CA PRO A 301 -19.15 12.82 -20.95
C PRO A 301 -19.84 11.59 -20.30
N PHE A 302 -19.40 11.21 -19.11
CA PHE A 302 -19.93 10.14 -18.27
C PHE A 302 -19.97 10.63 -16.82
N ALA A 303 -20.79 9.99 -15.99
CA ALA A 303 -20.81 10.28 -14.56
C ALA A 303 -19.61 9.61 -13.87
N PHE A 304 -19.16 10.19 -12.77
CA PHE A 304 -18.06 9.67 -11.96
C PHE A 304 -18.55 9.42 -10.53
N GLU A 305 -18.58 8.17 -10.12
CA GLU A 305 -19.13 7.71 -8.84
C GLU A 305 -18.00 7.17 -7.96
N VAL A 306 -17.86 7.75 -6.76
CA VAL A 306 -16.87 7.36 -5.77
C VAL A 306 -17.58 6.68 -4.61
N VAL A 307 -17.16 5.46 -4.28
CA VAL A 307 -17.70 4.69 -3.17
C VAL A 307 -16.63 4.48 -2.11
N GLY A 308 -16.87 4.99 -0.91
CA GLY A 308 -16.20 4.54 0.31
C GLY A 308 -16.89 3.29 0.80
N PHE A 309 -16.33 2.11 0.52
CA PHE A 309 -16.87 0.83 0.95
C PHE A 309 -16.81 0.71 2.47
N ALA A 310 -17.92 0.25 3.03
CA ALA A 310 -18.11 0.24 4.47
C ALA A 310 -17.21 -0.77 5.19
N GLU A 311 -16.85 -1.87 4.54
CA GLU A 311 -16.12 -2.95 5.16
C GLU A 311 -15.47 -3.82 4.07
N GLU A 312 -14.18 -4.05 4.24
CA GLU A 312 -13.34 -4.93 3.43
C GLU A 312 -12.60 -5.95 4.33
N GLU A 313 -12.10 -5.50 5.49
CA GLU A 313 -11.04 -6.17 6.27
C GLU A 313 -11.51 -7.32 7.19
N GLY A 314 -12.81 -7.47 7.42
CA GLY A 314 -13.44 -8.57 8.14
C GLY A 314 -13.20 -8.59 9.64
N GLN A 315 -13.02 -7.43 10.27
CA GLN A 315 -12.48 -7.37 11.64
C GLN A 315 -13.52 -7.57 12.74
N ARG A 316 -14.76 -7.12 12.51
CA ARG A 316 -15.84 -7.18 13.52
C ARG A 316 -16.64 -8.47 13.40
N TYR A 317 -17.00 -8.83 12.17
CA TYR A 317 -17.77 -10.02 11.83
C TYR A 317 -16.94 -10.92 10.90
N LYS A 318 -17.25 -12.21 10.83
CA LYS A 318 -16.61 -13.13 9.87
C LYS A 318 -17.27 -12.99 8.49
N ALA A 319 -17.26 -11.77 8.00
CA ALA A 319 -17.79 -11.33 6.72
C ALA A 319 -16.83 -10.26 6.20
N THR A 320 -16.35 -10.41 4.97
CA THR A 320 -15.50 -9.44 4.28
C THR A 320 -16.22 -8.96 3.03
N PHE A 321 -15.84 -7.79 2.53
CA PHE A 321 -16.42 -7.20 1.33
C PHE A 321 -17.94 -6.97 1.44
N ILE A 322 -18.44 -6.58 2.61
CA ILE A 322 -19.88 -6.32 2.80
C ILE A 322 -20.37 -5.26 1.80
N GLY A 323 -19.59 -4.18 1.66
CA GLY A 323 -19.92 -3.04 0.81
C GLY A 323 -19.99 -3.40 -0.67
N SER A 324 -18.88 -3.89 -1.22
CA SER A 324 -18.78 -4.29 -2.62
C SER A 324 -19.60 -5.54 -2.97
N GLY A 325 -19.78 -6.46 -2.00
CA GLY A 325 -20.72 -7.57 -2.10
C GLY A 325 -22.15 -7.10 -2.31
N ALA A 326 -22.62 -6.08 -1.58
CA ALA A 326 -23.95 -5.51 -1.80
C ALA A 326 -24.11 -4.87 -3.20
N LEU A 327 -23.08 -4.17 -3.70
CA LEU A 327 -23.10 -3.59 -5.06
C LEU A 327 -23.19 -4.66 -6.16
N THR A 328 -22.59 -5.83 -5.94
CA THR A 328 -22.61 -6.94 -6.91
C THR A 328 -23.80 -7.89 -6.75
N GLY A 329 -24.61 -7.70 -5.70
CA GLY A 329 -25.74 -8.58 -5.38
C GLY A 329 -25.36 -9.85 -4.62
N HIS A 330 -24.14 -9.91 -4.08
CA HIS A 330 -23.57 -11.04 -3.35
C HIS A 330 -23.49 -10.81 -1.83
N PHE A 331 -24.27 -9.87 -1.27
CA PHE A 331 -24.44 -9.77 0.18
C PHE A 331 -25.11 -11.05 0.70
N ASP A 332 -24.48 -11.74 1.67
CA ASP A 332 -25.05 -12.94 2.27
C ASP A 332 -25.96 -12.58 3.46
N PRO A 333 -27.28 -12.84 3.38
CA PRO A 333 -28.20 -12.55 4.48
C PRO A 333 -27.87 -13.29 5.79
N ALA A 334 -27.13 -14.41 5.74
CA ALA A 334 -26.72 -15.14 6.94
C ALA A 334 -25.73 -14.34 7.81
N TRP A 335 -25.02 -13.35 7.23
CA TRP A 335 -24.13 -12.47 8.00
C TRP A 335 -24.88 -11.63 9.02
N LEU A 336 -26.16 -11.31 8.78
CA LEU A 336 -26.99 -10.51 9.68
C LEU A 336 -27.12 -11.12 11.08
N ASP A 337 -27.06 -12.45 11.18
CA ASP A 337 -27.22 -13.19 12.42
C ASP A 337 -25.87 -13.53 13.10
N GLN A 338 -24.74 -13.15 12.48
CA GLN A 338 -23.42 -13.27 13.12
C GLN A 338 -23.27 -12.24 14.24
N ALA A 339 -22.79 -12.71 15.40
CA ALA A 339 -22.46 -11.86 16.54
C ALA A 339 -20.97 -11.51 16.57
N ASP A 340 -20.66 -10.30 17.02
CA ASP A 340 -19.29 -9.88 17.33
C ASP A 340 -18.82 -10.44 18.69
N ALA A 341 -17.63 -10.03 19.13
CA ALA A 341 -17.04 -10.50 20.39
C ALA A 341 -17.85 -10.11 21.64
N ASP A 342 -18.67 -9.05 21.55
CA ASP A 342 -19.52 -8.56 22.64
C ASP A 342 -20.94 -9.12 22.56
N GLY A 343 -21.22 -9.99 21.57
CA GLY A 343 -22.52 -10.61 21.36
C GLY A 343 -23.51 -9.75 20.56
N ILE A 344 -23.08 -8.63 19.98
CA ILE A 344 -23.94 -7.76 19.15
C ILE A 344 -23.98 -8.33 17.74
N THR A 345 -25.18 -8.64 17.25
CA THR A 345 -25.37 -9.13 15.88
C THR A 345 -25.18 -8.02 14.85
N MET A 346 -24.77 -8.38 13.63
CA MET A 346 -24.68 -7.40 12.53
C MET A 346 -26.03 -6.70 12.31
N ARG A 347 -27.14 -7.44 12.42
CA ARG A 347 -28.50 -6.88 12.36
C ARG A 347 -28.73 -5.79 13.41
N GLU A 348 -28.37 -6.04 14.67
CA GLU A 348 -28.50 -5.05 15.74
C GLU A 348 -27.60 -3.84 15.49
N ALA A 349 -26.35 -4.04 15.03
CA ALA A 349 -25.44 -2.95 14.71
C ALA A 349 -25.99 -2.05 13.58
N MET A 350 -26.53 -2.64 12.51
CA MET A 350 -27.20 -1.91 11.42
C MET A 350 -28.42 -1.13 11.90
N GLN A 351 -29.27 -1.75 12.74
CA GLN A 351 -30.43 -1.09 13.32
C GLN A 351 -30.04 0.08 14.24
N GLN A 352 -29.00 -0.08 15.06
CA GLN A 352 -28.45 0.98 15.92
C GLN A 352 -27.82 2.13 15.12
N ALA A 353 -27.26 1.83 13.95
CA ALA A 353 -26.77 2.83 13.00
C ALA A 353 -27.89 3.52 12.21
N GLY A 354 -29.14 3.04 12.32
CA GLY A 354 -30.30 3.58 11.60
C GLY A 354 -30.36 3.15 10.13
N LEU A 355 -29.62 2.10 9.75
CA LEU A 355 -29.60 1.57 8.39
C LEU A 355 -30.83 0.69 8.12
N LYS A 356 -31.38 0.80 6.91
CA LYS A 356 -32.57 0.07 6.48
C LYS A 356 -32.17 -1.24 5.79
N ILE A 357 -32.12 -2.33 6.55
CA ILE A 357 -31.68 -3.65 6.05
C ILE A 357 -32.53 -4.11 4.85
N GLU A 358 -33.80 -3.76 4.80
CA GLU A 358 -34.71 -4.07 3.69
C GLU A 358 -34.32 -3.39 2.36
N ASP A 359 -33.48 -2.35 2.41
CA ASP A 359 -33.00 -1.62 1.24
C ASP A 359 -31.71 -2.21 0.67
N ILE A 360 -31.06 -3.20 1.32
CA ILE A 360 -29.83 -3.83 0.83
C ILE A 360 -29.96 -4.35 -0.62
N PRO A 361 -31.04 -5.05 -1.03
CA PRO A 361 -31.18 -5.51 -2.41
C PRO A 361 -31.24 -4.36 -3.44
N LYS A 362 -31.56 -3.13 -3.03
CA LYS A 362 -31.60 -1.96 -3.93
C LYS A 362 -30.21 -1.40 -4.25
N ILE A 363 -29.18 -1.81 -3.50
CA ILE A 363 -27.79 -1.37 -3.71
C ILE A 363 -27.19 -2.01 -4.97
N GLN A 364 -27.68 -3.19 -5.35
CA GLN A 364 -27.16 -3.95 -6.49
C GLN A 364 -27.14 -3.08 -7.76
N ARG A 365 -25.96 -3.01 -8.38
CA ARG A 365 -25.73 -2.24 -9.60
C ARG A 365 -26.05 -3.07 -10.81
N ASP A 366 -26.64 -2.43 -11.83
CA ASP A 366 -26.75 -2.98 -13.17
C ASP A 366 -25.45 -2.71 -13.93
N PRO A 367 -24.61 -3.75 -14.21
CA PRO A 367 -23.31 -3.55 -14.85
C PRO A 367 -23.39 -2.88 -16.22
N ALA A 368 -24.52 -3.02 -16.94
CA ALA A 368 -24.70 -2.40 -18.25
C ALA A 368 -24.69 -0.86 -18.22
N ARG A 369 -24.84 -0.26 -17.04
CA ARG A 369 -24.79 1.20 -16.83
C ARG A 369 -23.39 1.72 -16.51
N TYR A 370 -22.41 0.84 -16.36
CA TYR A 370 -21.06 1.18 -15.92
C TYR A 370 -20.00 0.91 -16.99
N LEU A 371 -19.02 1.80 -17.11
CA LEU A 371 -17.85 1.63 -17.99
C LEU A 371 -16.86 0.61 -17.41
N GLY A 372 -16.84 0.48 -16.09
CA GLY A 372 -15.92 -0.35 -15.32
C GLY A 372 -15.67 0.24 -13.92
N PHE A 373 -14.76 -0.41 -13.20
CA PHE A 373 -14.29 -0.03 -11.88
C PHE A 373 -12.77 0.26 -11.90
N ILE A 374 -12.35 1.38 -11.34
CA ILE A 374 -10.93 1.65 -11.11
C ILE A 374 -10.67 1.91 -9.63
N GLU A 375 -9.59 1.36 -9.09
CA GLU A 375 -9.23 1.53 -7.69
C GLU A 375 -7.77 1.95 -7.56
N VAL A 376 -7.52 2.93 -6.68
CA VAL A 376 -6.17 3.34 -6.31
C VAL A 376 -5.93 2.83 -4.91
N HIS A 377 -4.78 2.21 -4.67
CA HIS A 377 -4.48 1.64 -3.37
C HIS A 377 -2.99 1.77 -3.06
N ILE A 378 -2.60 1.69 -1.79
CA ILE A 378 -1.18 1.47 -1.47
C ILE A 378 -0.80 0.04 -1.86
N GLU A 379 0.45 -0.20 -2.21
CA GLU A 379 0.93 -1.53 -2.61
C GLU A 379 0.78 -2.59 -1.50
N GLN A 380 0.91 -2.18 -0.23
CA GLN A 380 1.00 -3.06 0.94
C GLN A 380 2.18 -4.05 0.90
N GLY A 381 3.16 -3.79 0.03
CA GLY A 381 4.33 -4.61 -0.20
C GLY A 381 5.58 -3.78 -0.49
N PRO A 382 6.76 -4.43 -0.49
CA PRO A 382 8.03 -3.74 -0.59
C PRO A 382 8.46 -3.40 -2.03
N VAL A 383 7.76 -3.88 -3.06
CA VAL A 383 8.28 -3.93 -4.44
C VAL A 383 8.52 -2.54 -5.01
N LEU A 384 7.51 -1.64 -4.99
CA LEU A 384 7.66 -0.26 -5.46
C LEU A 384 8.62 0.52 -4.57
N ASN A 385 8.66 0.21 -3.27
CA ASN A 385 9.61 0.81 -2.34
C ASN A 385 11.05 0.47 -2.73
N GLU A 386 11.35 -0.81 -2.92
CA GLU A 386 12.66 -1.34 -3.30
C GLU A 386 13.10 -0.86 -4.68
N LEU A 387 12.17 -0.80 -5.64
CA LEU A 387 12.42 -0.28 -6.99
C LEU A 387 12.48 1.25 -7.06
N ASN A 388 12.15 1.94 -5.95
CA ASN A 388 12.03 3.40 -5.89
C ASN A 388 11.09 3.97 -6.98
N LEU A 389 9.99 3.26 -7.26
CA LEU A 389 8.97 3.69 -8.20
C LEU A 389 7.74 4.20 -7.45
N PRO A 390 7.14 5.33 -7.83
CA PRO A 390 6.02 5.92 -7.08
C PRO A 390 4.69 5.19 -7.33
N LEU A 391 4.52 4.61 -8.53
CA LEU A 391 3.28 4.02 -9.01
C LEU A 391 3.52 2.64 -9.64
N GLY A 392 2.57 1.72 -9.45
CA GLY A 392 2.57 0.39 -10.05
C GLY A 392 1.24 0.07 -10.72
N ILE A 393 1.28 -0.52 -11.91
CA ILE A 393 0.09 -0.92 -12.66
C ILE A 393 -0.26 -2.36 -12.29
N VAL A 394 -1.44 -2.56 -11.70
CA VAL A 394 -1.82 -3.89 -11.19
C VAL A 394 -2.20 -4.81 -12.35
N THR A 395 -1.64 -6.01 -12.38
CA THR A 395 -1.91 -7.03 -13.39
C THR A 395 -3.06 -7.95 -13.04
N SER A 396 -3.13 -8.36 -11.78
CA SER A 396 -4.21 -9.16 -11.23
C SER A 396 -4.19 -9.00 -9.72
N ILE A 397 -5.34 -9.18 -9.11
CA ILE A 397 -5.41 -9.51 -7.69
C ILE A 397 -5.29 -11.04 -7.58
N ASN A 398 -4.37 -11.50 -6.73
CA ASN A 398 -4.06 -12.92 -6.65
C ASN A 398 -5.26 -13.73 -6.12
N GLY A 399 -5.58 -14.80 -6.82
CA GLY A 399 -6.46 -15.85 -6.29
C GLY A 399 -5.75 -16.59 -5.18
N SER A 400 -6.49 -17.13 -4.22
CA SER A 400 -5.91 -17.86 -3.08
C SER A 400 -6.69 -19.11 -2.74
N VAL A 401 -5.98 -20.10 -2.20
CA VAL A 401 -6.59 -21.26 -1.53
C VAL A 401 -5.86 -21.46 -0.21
N ARG A 402 -6.64 -21.65 0.85
CA ARG A 402 -6.14 -21.87 2.20
C ARG A 402 -6.57 -23.23 2.70
N TYR A 403 -5.62 -23.98 3.25
CA TYR A 403 -5.86 -25.25 3.91
C TYR A 403 -5.50 -25.19 5.40
N ILE A 404 -6.24 -25.95 6.20
CA ILE A 404 -5.87 -26.33 7.56
C ILE A 404 -5.59 -27.83 7.58
N GLY A 405 -4.41 -28.22 8.04
CA GLY A 405 -3.96 -29.60 7.99
C GLY A 405 -3.42 -30.12 9.31
N GLU A 406 -3.50 -31.43 9.48
CA GLU A 406 -2.87 -32.16 10.58
C GLU A 406 -2.08 -33.34 10.02
N ILE A 407 -0.82 -33.52 10.46
CA ILE A 407 -0.05 -34.74 10.22
C ILE A 407 0.00 -35.55 11.51
N HIS A 408 -0.44 -36.80 11.43
CA HIS A 408 -0.48 -37.77 12.51
C HIS A 408 0.66 -38.79 12.36
N GLY A 409 1.54 -38.79 13.35
CA GLY A 409 2.60 -39.75 13.53
C GLY A 409 2.42 -40.58 14.79
N MET A 410 3.52 -40.84 15.49
CA MET A 410 3.53 -41.60 16.74
C MET A 410 4.47 -40.95 17.74
N ALA A 411 3.91 -40.52 18.87
CA ALA A 411 4.70 -40.01 19.98
C ALA A 411 5.55 -41.13 20.59
N SER A 412 6.85 -40.87 20.75
CA SER A 412 7.78 -41.82 21.34
C SER A 412 8.95 -41.10 22.02
N HIS A 413 9.72 -41.80 22.86
CA HIS A 413 10.81 -41.19 23.58
C HIS A 413 12.00 -40.86 22.65
N ALA A 414 12.46 -39.61 22.67
CA ALA A 414 13.44 -39.09 21.71
C ALA A 414 14.84 -39.71 21.87
N GLY A 415 15.20 -40.19 23.06
CA GLY A 415 16.51 -40.81 23.30
C GLY A 415 16.59 -42.31 23.00
N THR A 416 15.45 -43.01 23.06
CA THR A 416 15.42 -44.49 22.98
C THR A 416 14.79 -45.00 21.70
N THR A 417 14.12 -44.14 20.92
CA THR A 417 13.56 -44.51 19.62
C THR A 417 14.61 -44.30 18.52
N PRO A 418 15.09 -45.37 17.86
CA PRO A 418 16.02 -45.26 16.74
C PRO A 418 15.44 -44.44 15.58
N MET A 419 16.29 -43.76 14.81
CA MET A 419 15.84 -42.85 13.75
C MET A 419 15.01 -43.53 12.66
N ASP A 420 15.36 -44.76 12.27
CA ASP A 420 14.66 -45.57 11.26
C ASP A 420 13.27 -46.07 11.72
N ARG A 421 12.93 -45.90 13.01
CA ARG A 421 11.66 -46.33 13.60
C ARG A 421 10.71 -45.19 13.93
N ARG A 422 11.11 -43.94 13.69
CA ARG A 422 10.28 -42.77 14.00
C ARG A 422 9.15 -42.60 12.99
N ARG A 423 8.05 -42.05 13.50
CA ARG A 423 6.91 -41.52 12.75
C ARG A 423 6.72 -40.08 13.22
N ASP A 424 7.67 -39.24 12.84
CA ASP A 424 7.79 -37.86 13.31
C ASP A 424 6.95 -36.92 12.44
N ALA A 425 5.86 -36.41 13.01
CA ALA A 425 4.95 -35.51 12.32
C ALA A 425 5.57 -34.13 12.05
N ALA A 426 6.40 -33.61 12.96
CA ALA A 426 6.98 -32.28 12.81
C ALA A 426 8.02 -32.27 11.68
N CYS A 427 8.84 -33.32 11.56
CA CYS A 427 9.77 -33.45 10.44
C CYS A 427 9.04 -33.55 9.08
N ALA A 428 7.87 -34.17 9.03
CA ALA A 428 7.08 -34.23 7.80
C ALA A 428 6.53 -32.86 7.39
N VAL A 429 6.03 -32.07 8.35
CA VAL A 429 5.61 -30.69 8.08
C VAL A 429 6.81 -29.83 7.66
N ALA A 430 7.99 -30.01 8.25
CA ALA A 430 9.20 -29.30 7.82
C ALA A 430 9.57 -29.60 6.36
N GLU A 431 9.46 -30.84 5.90
CA GLU A 431 9.65 -31.18 4.48
C GLU A 431 8.58 -30.54 3.59
N LEU A 432 7.31 -30.53 4.02
CA LEU A 432 6.22 -29.89 3.29
C LEU A 432 6.48 -28.39 3.10
N ILE A 433 6.90 -27.69 4.16
CA ILE A 433 7.20 -26.26 4.14
C ILE A 433 8.25 -25.95 3.07
N LEU A 434 9.36 -26.70 3.06
CA LEU A 434 10.45 -26.51 2.10
C LEU A 434 10.02 -26.87 0.67
N ALA A 435 9.19 -27.90 0.50
CA ALA A 435 8.64 -28.27 -0.80
C ALA A 435 7.72 -27.17 -1.37
N ALA A 436 6.84 -26.61 -0.53
CA ALA A 436 5.94 -25.52 -0.90
C ALA A 436 6.71 -24.25 -1.29
N GLU A 437 7.67 -23.83 -0.46
CA GLU A 437 8.54 -22.68 -0.75
C GLU A 437 9.30 -22.87 -2.08
N GLN A 438 9.92 -24.03 -2.26
CA GLN A 438 10.69 -24.33 -3.47
C GLN A 438 9.80 -24.33 -4.72
N ARG A 439 8.58 -24.87 -4.61
CA ARG A 439 7.63 -24.92 -5.72
C ARG A 439 7.15 -23.53 -6.14
N ALA A 440 6.77 -22.69 -5.18
CA ALA A 440 6.34 -21.32 -5.43
C ALA A 440 7.47 -20.47 -6.03
N ARG A 441 8.69 -20.59 -5.51
CA ARG A 441 9.86 -19.85 -6.02
C ARG A 441 10.19 -20.12 -7.49
N ARG A 442 9.81 -21.29 -8.02
CA ARG A 442 10.01 -21.66 -9.43
C ARG A 442 8.91 -21.12 -10.35
N ASP A 443 7.85 -20.55 -9.78
CA ASP A 443 6.59 -20.22 -10.44
C ASP A 443 6.34 -18.71 -10.55
N ALA A 444 7.42 -17.95 -10.74
CA ALA A 444 7.41 -16.49 -10.85
C ALA A 444 6.64 -15.79 -9.71
N ASP A 445 5.38 -15.41 -9.96
CA ASP A 445 4.54 -14.58 -9.10
C ASP A 445 3.69 -15.37 -8.08
N SER A 446 3.79 -16.70 -8.04
CA SER A 446 3.10 -17.49 -7.02
C SER A 446 3.82 -17.43 -5.68
N VAL A 447 3.02 -17.42 -4.61
CA VAL A 447 3.50 -17.51 -3.23
C VAL A 447 2.84 -18.71 -2.54
N ALA A 448 3.61 -19.39 -1.69
CA ALA A 448 3.12 -20.46 -0.84
C ALA A 448 3.67 -20.26 0.58
N THR A 449 2.81 -20.31 1.59
CA THR A 449 3.17 -19.97 2.96
C THR A 449 2.50 -20.90 3.95
N VAL A 450 3.28 -21.40 4.92
CA VAL A 450 2.77 -22.05 6.13
C VAL A 450 2.85 -21.03 7.27
N GLY A 451 1.74 -20.34 7.51
CA GLY A 451 1.67 -19.26 8.50
C GLY A 451 1.41 -19.73 9.93
N MET A 452 0.82 -20.92 10.08
CA MET A 452 0.56 -21.56 11.38
C MET A 452 1.30 -22.88 11.43
N LEU A 453 2.05 -23.11 12.52
CA LEU A 453 2.74 -24.37 12.78
C LEU A 453 2.70 -24.67 14.29
N GLN A 454 2.13 -25.82 14.66
CA GLN A 454 1.96 -26.21 16.06
C GLN A 454 2.28 -27.69 16.27
N VAL A 455 2.93 -28.00 17.39
CA VAL A 455 3.07 -29.36 17.93
C VAL A 455 2.31 -29.41 19.25
N PRO A 456 1.01 -29.74 19.24
CA PRO A 456 0.19 -29.72 20.45
C PRO A 456 0.75 -30.66 21.52
N GLY A 457 0.96 -30.15 22.74
CA GLY A 457 1.53 -30.93 23.84
C GLY A 457 2.98 -31.36 23.61
N GLY A 458 3.74 -30.68 22.74
CA GLY A 458 5.13 -30.99 22.45
C GLY A 458 6.03 -30.94 23.69
N SER A 459 7.02 -31.83 23.74
CA SER A 459 8.06 -31.89 24.78
C SER A 459 9.42 -32.11 24.14
N ILE A 460 10.47 -31.50 24.71
CA ILE A 460 11.85 -31.55 24.20
C ILE A 460 12.34 -33.00 23.99
N ASN A 461 11.89 -33.94 24.82
CA ASN A 461 12.32 -35.34 24.82
C ASN A 461 11.32 -36.31 24.18
N VAL A 462 10.35 -35.82 23.40
CA VAL A 462 9.32 -36.64 22.75
C VAL A 462 9.31 -36.37 21.24
N VAL A 463 9.37 -37.44 20.45
CA VAL A 463 9.15 -37.40 18.99
C VAL A 463 7.71 -36.92 18.74
N PRO A 464 7.47 -35.85 17.95
CA PRO A 464 6.13 -35.34 17.70
C PRO A 464 5.19 -36.35 17.02
N GLY A 465 4.12 -36.73 17.72
CA GLY A 465 3.05 -37.60 17.19
C GLY A 465 1.95 -36.85 16.44
N LEU A 466 1.89 -35.52 16.54
CA LEU A 466 0.93 -34.67 15.86
C LEU A 466 1.59 -33.33 15.55
N ALA A 467 1.38 -32.84 14.33
CA ALA A 467 1.69 -31.46 13.96
C ALA A 467 0.51 -30.87 13.20
N LYS A 468 0.07 -29.67 13.62
CA LYS A 468 -0.99 -28.90 12.94
C LYS A 468 -0.36 -27.77 12.16
N PHE A 469 -0.87 -27.49 10.97
CA PHE A 469 -0.33 -26.45 10.11
C PHE A 469 -1.43 -25.77 9.28
N SER A 470 -1.13 -24.59 8.76
CA SER A 470 -1.90 -23.97 7.67
C SER A 470 -1.10 -23.97 6.38
N LEU A 471 -1.77 -23.86 5.23
CA LEU A 471 -1.13 -23.65 3.93
C LEU A 471 -1.93 -22.60 3.16
N ASP A 472 -1.31 -21.49 2.80
CA ASP A 472 -1.88 -20.42 1.98
C ASP A 472 -1.09 -20.35 0.67
N ILE A 473 -1.74 -20.64 -0.46
CA ILE A 473 -1.14 -20.58 -1.79
C ILE A 473 -1.89 -19.54 -2.61
N ARG A 474 -1.15 -18.60 -3.20
CA ARG A 474 -1.71 -17.52 -4.02
C ARG A 474 -0.98 -17.40 -5.35
N ALA A 475 -1.70 -17.04 -6.40
CA ALA A 475 -1.14 -16.77 -7.73
C ALA A 475 -2.03 -15.78 -8.52
N PRO A 476 -1.48 -15.08 -9.53
CA PRO A 476 -2.24 -14.11 -10.33
C PRO A 476 -3.23 -14.76 -11.30
N ARG A 477 -3.19 -16.08 -11.48
CA ARG A 477 -4.17 -16.83 -12.27
C ARG A 477 -4.60 -18.10 -11.56
N ASP A 478 -5.85 -18.50 -11.74
CA ASP A 478 -6.40 -19.70 -11.12
C ASP A 478 -5.71 -20.98 -11.61
N ASP A 479 -5.41 -21.09 -12.91
CA ASP A 479 -4.72 -22.24 -13.49
C ASP A 479 -3.30 -22.41 -12.91
N GLN A 480 -2.59 -21.30 -12.74
CA GLN A 480 -1.26 -21.25 -12.13
C GLN A 480 -1.32 -21.65 -10.65
N ARG A 481 -2.24 -21.07 -9.88
CA ARG A 481 -2.47 -21.40 -8.48
C ARG A 481 -2.76 -22.89 -8.31
N ASP A 482 -3.68 -23.42 -9.12
CA ASP A 482 -4.14 -24.80 -9.00
C ASP A 482 -3.03 -25.80 -9.38
N ALA A 483 -2.13 -25.44 -10.30
CA ALA A 483 -0.93 -26.22 -10.58
C ALA A 483 0.05 -26.25 -9.39
N VAL A 484 0.30 -25.11 -8.73
CA VAL A 484 1.14 -25.06 -7.52
C VAL A 484 0.51 -25.89 -6.41
N ILE A 485 -0.80 -25.79 -6.20
CA ILE A 485 -1.53 -26.60 -5.22
C ILE A 485 -1.36 -28.08 -5.53
N ALA A 486 -1.63 -28.51 -6.77
CA ALA A 486 -1.53 -29.91 -7.14
C ALA A 486 -0.14 -30.49 -6.83
N ASP A 487 0.93 -29.75 -7.14
CA ASP A 487 2.30 -30.17 -6.86
C ASP A 487 2.62 -30.21 -5.35
N VAL A 488 2.14 -29.24 -4.57
CA VAL A 488 2.33 -29.22 -3.11
C VAL A 488 1.56 -30.33 -2.42
N LEU A 489 0.33 -30.62 -2.86
CA LEU A 489 -0.47 -31.73 -2.32
C LEU A 489 0.12 -33.09 -2.71
N ALA A 490 0.67 -33.23 -3.91
CA ALA A 490 1.42 -34.42 -4.30
C ALA A 490 2.67 -34.62 -3.42
N ALA A 491 3.40 -33.54 -3.11
CA ALA A 491 4.54 -33.60 -2.19
C ALA A 491 4.12 -34.01 -0.76
N LEU A 492 2.99 -33.49 -0.25
CA LEU A 492 2.44 -33.90 1.05
C LEU A 492 2.16 -35.41 1.10
N GLU A 493 1.51 -35.95 0.07
CA GLU A 493 1.20 -37.37 -0.07
C GLU A 493 2.48 -38.22 -0.11
N GLU A 494 3.47 -37.82 -0.92
CA GLU A 494 4.75 -38.52 -1.03
C GLU A 494 5.51 -38.54 0.30
N ILE A 495 5.61 -37.38 0.98
CA ILE A 495 6.27 -37.23 2.28
C ILE A 495 5.60 -38.14 3.31
N CYS A 496 4.27 -38.11 3.42
CA CYS A 496 3.53 -38.91 4.39
C CYS A 496 3.66 -40.40 4.10
N THR A 497 3.55 -40.81 2.83
CA THR A 497 3.72 -42.21 2.42
C THR A 497 5.12 -42.72 2.75
N ARG A 498 6.16 -42.00 2.32
CA ARG A 498 7.57 -42.37 2.58
C ARG A 498 7.88 -42.46 4.08
N ARG A 499 7.28 -41.59 4.90
CA ARG A 499 7.47 -41.56 6.36
C ARG A 499 6.52 -42.48 7.13
N GLY A 500 5.54 -43.10 6.47
CA GLY A 500 4.52 -43.96 7.11
C GLY A 500 3.59 -43.20 8.05
N LEU A 501 3.20 -41.98 7.68
CA LEU A 501 2.34 -41.07 8.42
C LEU A 501 0.95 -40.99 7.78
N ARG A 502 -0.01 -40.45 8.51
CA ARG A 502 -1.34 -40.09 7.98
C ARG A 502 -1.54 -38.60 8.11
N TYR A 503 -2.38 -38.00 7.29
CA TYR A 503 -2.75 -36.60 7.44
C TYR A 503 -4.25 -36.38 7.22
N THR A 504 -4.74 -35.26 7.72
CA THR A 504 -6.02 -34.65 7.34
C THR A 504 -5.73 -33.29 6.74
N LEU A 505 -6.55 -32.88 5.79
CA LEU A 505 -6.44 -31.58 5.14
C LEU A 505 -7.83 -31.08 4.78
N GLU A 506 -8.17 -29.89 5.24
CA GLU A 506 -9.44 -29.21 4.99
C GLU A 506 -9.17 -27.96 4.15
N GLU A 507 -9.85 -27.83 3.01
CA GLU A 507 -9.88 -26.56 2.26
C GLU A 507 -10.79 -25.58 2.99
N ALA A 508 -10.19 -24.60 3.67
CA ALA A 508 -10.91 -23.64 4.49
C ALA A 508 -11.46 -22.46 3.67
N MET A 509 -10.80 -22.12 2.56
CA MET A 509 -11.17 -20.98 1.72
C MET A 509 -10.61 -21.15 0.31
N ARG A 510 -11.38 -20.70 -0.68
CA ARG A 510 -10.96 -20.52 -2.07
C ARG A 510 -11.51 -19.21 -2.60
N ALA A 511 -10.65 -18.43 -3.22
CA ALA A 511 -10.99 -17.21 -3.92
C ALA A 511 -10.33 -17.21 -5.30
N SER A 512 -11.11 -16.94 -6.35
CA SER A 512 -10.61 -16.82 -7.72
C SER A 512 -9.72 -15.60 -7.87
N ALA A 513 -8.76 -15.67 -8.79
CA ALA A 513 -7.99 -14.51 -9.20
C ALA A 513 -8.89 -13.47 -9.90
N ALA A 514 -8.57 -12.18 -9.72
CA ALA A 514 -9.27 -11.09 -10.38
C ALA A 514 -8.30 -10.30 -11.28
N PRO A 515 -8.06 -10.76 -12.53
CA PRO A 515 -7.20 -10.07 -13.48
C PRO A 515 -7.72 -8.67 -13.81
N SER A 516 -6.80 -7.73 -13.94
CA SER A 516 -7.13 -6.41 -14.47
C SER A 516 -7.58 -6.54 -15.92
N HIS A 517 -8.63 -5.82 -16.29
CA HIS A 517 -9.11 -5.77 -17.67
C HIS A 517 -8.04 -5.10 -18.56
N PRO A 518 -7.63 -5.72 -19.69
CA PRO A 518 -6.52 -5.25 -20.51
C PRO A 518 -6.62 -3.78 -20.93
N ASP A 519 -7.80 -3.34 -21.39
CA ASP A 519 -7.99 -1.95 -21.82
C ASP A 519 -7.89 -0.95 -20.66
N TRP A 520 -8.33 -1.32 -19.46
CA TRP A 520 -8.25 -0.45 -18.29
C TRP A 520 -6.83 -0.40 -17.73
N GLN A 521 -6.10 -1.51 -17.79
CA GLN A 521 -4.68 -1.55 -17.50
C GLN A 521 -3.89 -0.64 -18.47
N ALA A 522 -4.17 -0.72 -19.78
CA ALA A 522 -3.54 0.12 -20.78
C ALA A 522 -3.84 1.62 -20.57
N ARG A 523 -5.04 1.97 -20.10
CA ARG A 523 -5.37 3.35 -19.71
C ARG A 523 -4.54 3.83 -18.53
N TRP A 524 -4.30 2.99 -17.52
CA TRP A 524 -3.37 3.32 -16.44
C TRP A 524 -1.95 3.51 -16.93
N GLU A 525 -1.46 2.63 -17.81
CA GLU A 525 -0.13 2.75 -18.41
C GLU A 525 0.03 4.07 -19.17
N ALA A 526 -0.91 4.40 -20.06
CA ALA A 526 -0.87 5.64 -20.81
C ALA A 526 -0.91 6.88 -19.87
N ALA A 527 -1.69 6.81 -18.79
CA ALA A 527 -1.77 7.89 -17.80
C ALA A 527 -0.45 8.07 -17.02
N VAL A 528 0.17 6.99 -16.56
CA VAL A 528 1.43 7.01 -15.81
C VAL A 528 2.60 7.42 -16.71
N GLU A 529 2.67 6.90 -17.93
CA GLU A 529 3.70 7.24 -18.91
C GLU A 529 3.66 8.74 -19.27
N ALA A 530 2.46 9.31 -19.41
CA ALA A 530 2.28 10.73 -19.69
C ALA A 530 2.84 11.66 -18.59
N LEU A 531 3.01 11.18 -17.36
CA LEU A 531 3.67 11.92 -16.28
C LEU A 531 5.20 11.82 -16.35
N GLY A 532 5.74 10.94 -17.18
CA GLY A 532 7.16 10.60 -17.24
C GLY A 532 7.63 9.68 -16.12
N VAL A 533 6.70 8.94 -15.50
CA VAL A 533 6.99 7.90 -14.50
C VAL A 533 7.27 6.57 -15.24
N PRO A 534 8.32 5.82 -14.88
CA PRO A 534 8.56 4.50 -15.47
C PRO A 534 7.40 3.53 -15.20
N LEU A 535 7.02 2.76 -16.22
CA LEU A 535 5.97 1.75 -16.10
C LEU A 535 6.49 0.49 -15.39
N PHE A 536 5.74 0.01 -14.41
CA PHE A 536 5.99 -1.26 -13.76
C PHE A 536 4.68 -1.99 -13.53
N ARG A 537 4.62 -3.24 -14.00
CA ARG A 537 3.45 -4.11 -13.89
C ARG A 537 3.69 -5.11 -12.76
N MET A 538 2.70 -5.29 -11.89
CA MET A 538 2.81 -6.22 -10.76
C MET A 538 1.45 -6.77 -10.31
N PRO A 539 1.37 -7.98 -9.74
CA PRO A 539 0.15 -8.44 -9.12
C PRO A 539 -0.07 -7.78 -7.74
N SER A 540 -1.33 -7.74 -7.28
CA SER A 540 -1.65 -7.55 -5.88
C SER A 540 -1.64 -8.88 -5.14
N GLY A 541 -0.92 -8.94 -4.02
CA GLY A 541 -0.92 -10.09 -3.11
C GLY A 541 -2.07 -10.09 -2.10
N ALA A 542 -2.75 -8.95 -1.91
CA ALA A 542 -3.82 -8.74 -0.94
C ALA A 542 -5.20 -8.74 -1.62
N GLY A 543 -6.26 -8.97 -0.84
CA GLY A 543 -7.63 -8.78 -1.33
C GLY A 543 -7.97 -7.30 -1.40
N HIS A 544 -8.91 -6.94 -2.29
CA HIS A 544 -9.47 -5.60 -2.40
C HIS A 544 -10.91 -5.69 -2.90
N ASP A 545 -11.71 -4.64 -2.69
CA ASP A 545 -13.07 -4.55 -3.21
C ASP A 545 -13.14 -4.80 -4.74
N ALA A 546 -12.12 -4.37 -5.49
CA ALA A 546 -11.95 -4.69 -6.91
C ALA A 546 -12.14 -6.18 -7.25
N MET A 547 -11.81 -7.11 -6.34
CA MET A 547 -12.06 -8.54 -6.54
C MET A 547 -13.54 -8.87 -6.71
N LYS A 548 -14.42 -8.20 -5.96
CA LYS A 548 -15.87 -8.38 -6.10
C LYS A 548 -16.37 -7.73 -7.36
N LEU A 549 -15.94 -6.50 -7.65
CA LEU A 549 -16.38 -5.78 -8.84
C LEU A 549 -15.96 -6.51 -10.14
N HIS A 550 -14.81 -7.20 -10.13
CA HIS A 550 -14.34 -8.04 -11.23
C HIS A 550 -15.36 -9.09 -11.69
N GLU A 551 -16.19 -9.61 -10.77
CA GLU A 551 -17.17 -10.67 -11.09
C GLU A 551 -18.28 -10.17 -12.03
N VAL A 552 -18.52 -8.86 -12.11
CA VAL A 552 -19.64 -8.29 -12.86
C VAL A 552 -19.25 -7.19 -13.86
N MET A 553 -18.06 -6.58 -13.74
CA MET A 553 -17.62 -5.50 -14.64
C MET A 553 -16.10 -5.47 -14.85
N PRO A 554 -15.61 -4.83 -15.94
CA PRO A 554 -14.18 -4.58 -16.13
C PRO A 554 -13.59 -3.81 -14.96
N GLN A 555 -12.44 -4.25 -14.43
CA GLN A 555 -11.73 -3.53 -13.36
C GLN A 555 -10.24 -3.36 -13.65
N ALA A 556 -9.60 -2.31 -13.14
CA ALA A 556 -8.14 -2.26 -13.02
C ALA A 556 -7.68 -1.35 -11.87
N MET A 557 -6.58 -1.73 -11.22
CA MET A 557 -6.03 -0.96 -10.10
C MET A 557 -4.71 -0.25 -10.43
N LEU A 558 -4.45 0.83 -9.68
CA LEU A 558 -3.17 1.53 -9.63
C LEU A 558 -2.64 1.50 -8.19
N PHE A 559 -1.42 0.99 -8.01
CA PHE A 559 -0.73 1.02 -6.73
C PHE A 559 0.10 2.28 -6.54
N VAL A 560 0.16 2.72 -5.30
CA VAL A 560 1.02 3.79 -4.80
C VAL A 560 2.03 3.19 -3.83
N ARG A 561 3.28 3.60 -3.96
CA ARG A 561 4.38 3.12 -3.12
C ARG A 561 4.12 3.33 -1.62
N GLY A 562 4.31 2.28 -0.84
CA GLY A 562 4.42 2.36 0.62
C GLY A 562 5.83 2.72 1.09
N LEU A 563 5.95 3.43 2.21
CA LEU A 563 7.20 3.71 2.92
C LEU A 563 7.52 2.60 3.92
N ASN A 564 8.67 2.72 4.61
CA ASN A 564 9.10 1.76 5.63
C ASN A 564 9.21 0.32 5.13
N GLY A 565 9.58 0.12 3.86
CA GLY A 565 9.58 -1.20 3.23
C GLY A 565 8.20 -1.70 2.80
N GLY A 566 7.23 -0.79 2.67
CA GLY A 566 5.88 -1.13 2.21
C GLY A 566 5.01 -1.81 3.25
N ILE A 567 5.34 -1.66 4.54
CA ILE A 567 4.55 -2.24 5.63
C ILE A 567 3.11 -1.69 5.56
N SER A 568 2.13 -2.60 5.65
CA SER A 568 0.70 -2.31 5.84
C SER A 568 0.17 -3.01 7.09
N HIS A 569 -1.08 -2.73 7.45
CA HIS A 569 -1.72 -3.33 8.65
C HIS A 569 -0.90 -3.05 9.92
N ASN A 570 -0.27 -1.87 9.96
CA ASN A 570 0.69 -1.48 10.97
C ASN A 570 0.67 0.05 11.13
N PRO A 571 0.89 0.59 12.33
CA PRO A 571 0.93 2.04 12.54
C PRO A 571 2.07 2.76 11.82
N LEU A 572 3.10 2.03 11.36
CA LEU A 572 4.20 2.56 10.57
C LEU A 572 3.92 2.62 9.06
N GLU A 573 2.75 2.16 8.61
CA GLU A 573 2.30 2.33 7.24
C GLU A 573 2.31 3.81 6.86
N SER A 574 2.89 4.13 5.71
CA SER A 574 2.95 5.52 5.24
C SER A 574 3.16 5.59 3.73
N THR A 575 2.78 6.72 3.13
CA THR A 575 3.12 7.09 1.75
C THR A 575 3.29 8.61 1.66
N THR A 576 4.00 9.09 0.64
CA THR A 576 4.37 10.51 0.53
C THR A 576 3.29 11.34 -0.16
N SER A 577 3.19 12.63 0.17
CA SER A 577 2.35 13.55 -0.60
C SER A 577 2.73 13.59 -2.08
N ASP A 578 4.00 13.41 -2.42
CA ASP A 578 4.46 13.39 -3.81
C ASP A 578 3.95 12.17 -4.58
N ASP A 579 3.96 10.99 -3.95
CA ASP A 579 3.41 9.77 -4.55
C ASP A 579 1.88 9.88 -4.69
N MET A 580 1.20 10.40 -3.67
CA MET A 580 -0.25 10.71 -3.73
C MET A 580 -0.59 11.73 -4.83
N GLN A 581 0.24 12.77 -4.99
CA GLN A 581 0.10 13.76 -6.05
C GLN A 581 0.17 13.10 -7.43
N LEU A 582 1.10 12.17 -7.63
CA LEU A 582 1.21 11.43 -8.89
C LEU A 582 0.00 10.53 -9.14
N ALA A 583 -0.55 9.89 -8.10
CA ALA A 583 -1.77 9.10 -8.23
C ALA A 583 -2.97 9.96 -8.69
N VAL A 584 -3.15 11.15 -8.10
CA VAL A 584 -4.20 12.11 -8.52
C VAL A 584 -3.98 12.56 -9.96
N LEU A 585 -2.75 12.93 -10.34
CA LEU A 585 -2.45 13.36 -11.70
C LEU A 585 -2.65 12.23 -12.73
N ALA A 586 -2.28 10.99 -12.38
CA ALA A 586 -2.50 9.84 -13.23
C ALA A 586 -4.01 9.61 -13.44
N MET A 587 -4.82 9.66 -12.36
CA MET A 587 -6.26 9.53 -12.49
C MET A 587 -6.87 10.66 -13.32
N GLN A 588 -6.44 11.92 -13.14
CA GLN A 588 -6.88 13.02 -13.99
C GLN A 588 -6.56 12.78 -15.47
N LYS A 589 -5.36 12.26 -15.79
CA LYS A 589 -4.98 11.91 -17.17
C LYS A 589 -5.83 10.76 -17.72
N LEU A 590 -6.11 9.74 -16.91
CA LEU A 590 -7.01 8.66 -17.28
C LEU A 590 -8.40 9.20 -17.61
N LEU A 591 -8.97 10.05 -16.75
CA LEU A 591 -10.29 10.66 -16.95
C LEU A 591 -10.32 11.54 -18.21
N ASP A 592 -9.29 12.37 -18.43
CA ASP A 592 -9.18 13.23 -19.60
C ASP A 592 -9.05 12.41 -20.91
N ASN A 593 -8.34 11.29 -20.88
CA ASN A 593 -8.17 10.40 -22.04
C ASN A 593 -9.48 9.65 -22.33
N LEU A 594 -10.11 9.07 -21.31
CA LEU A 594 -11.40 8.41 -21.43
C LEU A 594 -12.49 9.37 -21.96
N ALA A 595 -12.49 10.62 -21.49
CA ALA A 595 -13.42 11.64 -21.99
C ALA A 595 -13.23 11.95 -23.48
N LYS A 596 -12.02 11.79 -24.04
CA LYS A 596 -11.78 11.93 -25.49
C LYS A 596 -12.20 10.68 -26.26
N GLU A 597 -12.07 9.49 -25.67
CA GLU A 597 -12.51 8.22 -26.27
C GLU A 597 -14.04 8.13 -26.39
N GLN A 598 -14.78 8.77 -25.47
CA GLN A 598 -16.24 8.76 -25.41
C GLN A 598 -16.91 9.88 -26.22
N ARG A 599 -16.13 10.73 -26.89
CA ARG A 599 -16.59 11.80 -27.78
C ARG A 599 -16.38 11.39 -29.22
#